data_AF-A0A940X2E8-F1
#
_entry.id   AF-A0A940X2E8-F1
#
_cell.length_a   1.000
_cell.length_b   1.000
_cell.length_c   1.000
_cell.angle_alpha   90.00
_cell.angle_beta   90.00
_cell.angle_gamma   90.00
#
_symmetry.space_group_name_H-M   'P 1'
#
loop_
_entity.id
_entity.type
_entity.pdbx_description
1 polymer ?
#
loop_
_entity_poly.entity_id
_entity_poly.type
_entity_poly.pdbx_seq_one_letter_code
_entity_poly.pdbx_strand_id
1 'polypeptide(L)'
;MERAMRKTAWLVLLSCLLLPSAPSMAQDCVPAYSRLYGELFETAQKDLPEGKSLVDAVPRQPPAGIVAEYEHQRRQPGFDLAKFVASQFAPAPAANSDYRTEPGQDVRKHIDALWSVLERKPGPVDPRGSLLPLPHPYVVPGGRFNEIYYWDSYFTMLGLEESGRHDLAVDMVKNFAWLIDHYGHIPNGNRVYYLNRSQPPFFAAMVNLIAERDGPSTLKTYLPQLQQEYDFWMEGADTLKPGEAHRRAVRLADGTLLNRYWDDCPLPREESYGNDVRTAAESKRPAAEVYRNLRAGAESGWDFSSRWFADGKTLATIRTIEIGPPDLNSLLYHLETTLAEAYGVAGQKDEATRMRERADARKKAILQHLWNAKDGVFEDYLWKEGRTTGHVTAATLYPLFFGIAGRDQADRTAKRVQETLLQPNGLATTTVRTGQQWDLPNGWAPLQWIAIRGLDAYGHRDLAATIARRWIAGNLAVYRQSGKLVEKYNVTRSAEGGGGEYPLQDGFGWTNGVLRKLLALYPDAATGTAADAAAPAR
;
A
#
# COMPACT_ATOMS: atom_id res chain seq x y z
N MET A 1 71.43 44.69 4.72
CA MET A 1 70.35 45.69 4.77
C MET A 1 69.23 45.22 3.86
N GLU A 2 68.05 45.01 4.46
CA GLU A 2 66.71 44.99 3.86
C GLU A 2 66.48 44.22 2.55
N ARG A 3 65.70 43.13 2.61
CA ARG A 3 64.31 43.13 2.12
C ARG A 3 63.60 41.77 2.30
N ALA A 4 62.39 41.87 2.82
CA ALA A 4 61.16 41.18 2.42
C ALA A 4 61.17 39.64 2.29
N MET A 5 60.37 38.99 3.14
CA MET A 5 59.11 38.36 2.69
C MET A 5 58.29 37.91 3.90
N ARG A 6 57.10 38.51 4.05
CA ARG A 6 56.08 38.13 5.02
C ARG A 6 55.59 36.71 4.70
N LYS A 7 55.67 35.81 5.68
CA LYS A 7 54.99 34.51 5.66
C LYS A 7 53.55 34.74 6.13
N THR A 8 52.58 34.57 5.24
CA THR A 8 51.17 34.44 5.61
C THR A 8 50.84 32.95 5.59
N ALA A 9 50.78 32.35 6.78
CA ALA A 9 50.32 30.97 6.97
C ALA A 9 48.79 30.95 6.88
N TRP A 10 48.25 30.17 5.93
CA TRP A 10 46.83 29.84 5.90
C TRP A 10 46.59 28.65 6.83
N LEU A 11 46.02 28.93 7.99
CA LEU A 11 45.36 27.92 8.83
C LEU A 11 44.02 27.58 8.18
N VAL A 12 43.92 26.40 7.57
CA VAL A 12 42.64 25.80 7.19
C VAL A 12 42.06 25.17 8.45
N LEU A 13 41.17 25.91 9.11
CA LEU A 13 40.29 25.41 10.16
C LEU A 13 39.25 24.49 9.51
N LEU A 14 39.45 23.18 9.66
CA LEU A 14 38.48 22.15 9.32
C LEU A 14 37.27 22.30 10.25
N SER A 15 36.30 23.11 9.81
CA SER A 15 35.01 23.23 10.47
C SER A 15 34.18 22.04 10.01
N CYS A 16 34.19 20.96 10.81
CA CYS A 16 33.17 19.92 10.74
C CYS A 16 31.81 20.58 10.96
N LEU A 17 31.13 20.92 9.87
CA LEU A 17 29.70 21.16 9.85
C LEU A 17 29.03 19.83 10.17
N LEU A 18 28.82 19.59 11.47
CA LEU A 18 27.77 18.71 11.96
C LEU A 18 26.46 19.26 11.39
N LEU A 19 26.02 18.68 10.27
CA LEU A 19 24.63 18.82 9.84
C LEU A 19 23.78 18.34 11.01
N PRO A 20 22.83 19.15 11.51
CA PRO A 20 21.89 18.64 12.48
C PRO A 20 21.15 17.49 11.81
N SER A 21 21.30 16.28 12.37
CA SER A 21 20.42 15.16 12.09
C SER A 21 18.99 15.70 12.15
N ALA A 22 18.23 15.52 11.07
CA ALA A 22 16.82 15.89 11.04
C ALA A 22 16.16 15.33 12.31
N PRO A 23 15.37 16.14 13.04
CA PRO A 23 14.70 15.63 14.22
C PRO A 23 13.94 14.38 13.81
N SER A 24 14.17 13.27 14.50
CA SER A 24 13.28 12.12 14.48
C SER A 24 11.90 12.65 14.83
N MET A 25 11.11 12.92 13.80
CA MET A 25 9.71 13.25 13.92
C MET A 25 9.00 11.93 14.16
N ALA A 26 9.21 11.37 15.35
CA ALA A 26 8.20 10.54 16.01
C ALA A 26 6.99 11.47 16.22
N GLN A 27 6.25 11.70 15.15
CA GLN A 27 5.22 12.73 15.05
C GLN A 27 4.01 12.29 15.89
N ASP A 28 3.65 13.11 16.87
CA ASP A 28 2.26 13.23 17.30
C ASP A 28 1.36 13.33 16.05
N CYS A 29 0.11 12.85 16.14
CA CYS A 29 -0.83 12.93 15.01
C CYS A 29 -0.71 14.30 14.30
N VAL A 30 -0.49 14.27 12.99
CA VAL A 30 -0.45 15.44 12.12
C VAL A 30 -1.83 15.60 11.46
N PRO A 31 -2.86 16.17 12.14
CA PRO A 31 -4.06 16.61 11.44
C PRO A 31 -3.70 17.86 10.65
N ALA A 32 -3.89 17.82 9.34
CA ALA A 32 -3.60 18.93 8.47
C ALA A 32 -4.86 19.79 8.31
N TYR A 33 -5.81 19.36 7.50
CA TYR A 33 -6.93 20.20 7.11
C TYR A 33 -7.98 20.31 8.22
N SER A 34 -8.24 19.20 8.94
CA SER A 34 -9.22 19.20 10.03
C SER A 34 -8.86 20.19 11.14
N ARG A 35 -7.57 20.31 11.46
CA ARG A 35 -7.07 21.28 12.45
C ARG A 35 -6.94 22.69 11.90
N LEU A 36 -6.50 22.84 10.64
CA LEU A 36 -6.28 24.16 10.04
C LEU A 36 -7.58 24.91 9.76
N TYR A 37 -8.66 24.20 9.42
CA TYR A 37 -9.93 24.79 8.99
C TYR A 37 -11.10 24.57 9.96
N GLY A 38 -10.96 23.65 10.92
CA GLY A 38 -11.96 23.44 11.97
C GLY A 38 -13.37 23.17 11.42
N GLU A 39 -14.35 23.90 11.91
CA GLU A 39 -15.77 23.74 11.53
C GLU A 39 -16.02 23.86 10.01
N LEU A 40 -15.25 24.69 9.29
CA LEU A 40 -15.33 24.76 7.83
C LEU A 40 -15.06 23.39 7.19
N PHE A 41 -14.01 22.72 7.65
CA PHE A 41 -13.64 21.40 7.12
C PHE A 41 -14.70 20.36 7.48
N GLU A 42 -15.14 20.31 8.74
CA GLU A 42 -16.12 19.32 9.17
C GLU A 42 -17.46 19.46 8.46
N THR A 43 -17.89 20.69 8.21
CA THR A 43 -19.14 20.98 7.47
C THR A 43 -18.97 20.61 6.00
N ALA A 44 -17.88 21.06 5.37
CA ALA A 44 -17.61 20.75 3.97
C ALA A 44 -17.49 19.25 3.72
N GLN A 45 -16.85 18.49 4.62
CA GLN A 45 -16.69 17.04 4.48
C GLN A 45 -18.00 16.24 4.65
N LYS A 46 -19.03 16.82 5.28
CA LYS A 46 -20.36 16.20 5.38
C LYS A 46 -21.19 16.44 4.12
N ASP A 47 -21.01 17.60 3.50
CA ASP A 47 -21.87 18.07 2.40
C ASP A 47 -21.26 17.85 1.00
N LEU A 48 -19.94 17.67 0.90
CA LEU A 48 -19.27 17.41 -0.38
C LEU A 48 -19.39 15.94 -0.80
N PRO A 49 -19.71 15.65 -2.08
CA PRO A 49 -19.94 14.30 -2.58
C PRO A 49 -18.68 13.41 -2.59
N GLU A 50 -17.48 14.01 -2.60
CA GLU A 50 -16.20 13.28 -2.54
C GLU A 50 -15.26 13.91 -1.49
N GLY A 51 -15.06 13.22 -0.36
CA GLY A 51 -14.29 13.77 0.77
C GLY A 51 -12.81 14.03 0.48
N LYS A 52 -12.23 13.34 -0.51
CA LYS A 52 -10.84 13.57 -0.93
C LYS A 52 -10.66 14.88 -1.72
N SER A 53 -11.71 15.39 -2.35
CA SER A 53 -11.62 16.57 -3.21
C SER A 53 -11.13 17.81 -2.48
N LEU A 54 -11.58 18.03 -1.23
CA LEU A 54 -11.18 19.18 -0.42
C LEU A 54 -9.74 19.07 0.09
N VAL A 55 -9.35 17.89 0.58
CA VAL A 55 -7.99 17.66 1.12
C VAL A 55 -6.93 17.63 0.03
N ASP A 56 -7.31 17.41 -1.22
CA ASP A 56 -6.41 17.49 -2.37
C ASP A 56 -6.31 18.88 -2.98
N ALA A 57 -7.29 19.74 -2.71
CA ALA A 57 -7.35 21.09 -3.25
C ALA A 57 -6.27 21.99 -2.64
N VAL A 58 -5.79 22.96 -3.42
CA VAL A 58 -4.77 23.91 -2.99
C VAL A 58 -5.45 25.19 -2.46
N PRO A 59 -5.24 25.56 -1.19
CA PRO A 59 -5.78 26.79 -0.63
C PRO A 59 -5.25 28.02 -1.37
N ARG A 60 -6.14 28.93 -1.78
CA ARG A 60 -5.75 30.15 -2.52
C ARG A 60 -5.10 31.21 -1.62
N GLN A 61 -5.34 31.13 -0.31
CA GLN A 61 -4.78 32.02 0.70
C GLN A 61 -4.45 31.25 2.00
N PRO A 62 -3.73 31.84 2.96
CA PRO A 62 -3.41 31.18 4.22
C PRO A 62 -4.66 30.72 4.99
N PRO A 63 -4.61 29.58 5.70
CA PRO A 63 -5.78 28.99 6.37
C PRO A 63 -6.55 29.96 7.28
N ALA A 64 -5.84 30.78 8.07
CA ALA A 64 -6.46 31.75 8.96
C ALA A 64 -7.36 32.77 8.23
N GLY A 65 -6.97 33.18 7.02
CA GLY A 65 -7.77 34.09 6.19
C GLY A 65 -9.04 33.42 5.67
N ILE A 66 -8.93 32.15 5.24
CA ILE A 66 -10.10 31.36 4.78
C ILE A 66 -11.08 31.16 5.93
N VAL A 67 -10.60 30.81 7.12
CA VAL A 67 -11.46 30.60 8.30
C VAL A 67 -12.14 31.89 8.73
N ALA A 68 -11.43 33.02 8.75
CA ALA A 68 -12.02 34.31 9.08
C ALA A 68 -13.13 34.71 8.09
N GLU A 69 -12.90 34.50 6.78
CA GLU A 69 -13.90 34.77 5.75
C GLU A 69 -15.10 33.84 5.86
N TYR A 70 -14.87 32.55 6.16
CA TYR A 70 -15.95 31.60 6.41
C TYR A 70 -16.83 32.03 7.58
N GLU A 71 -16.22 32.40 8.71
CA GLU A 71 -16.96 32.86 9.90
C GLU A 71 -17.79 34.12 9.63
N HIS A 72 -17.30 34.99 8.76
CA HIS A 72 -18.02 36.19 8.33
C HIS A 72 -19.16 35.85 7.36
N GLN A 73 -18.90 35.09 6.31
CA GLN A 73 -19.88 34.81 5.24
C GLN A 73 -20.96 33.81 5.67
N ARG A 74 -20.65 32.82 6.51
CA ARG A 74 -21.62 31.77 6.91
C ARG A 74 -22.85 32.29 7.64
N ARG A 75 -22.76 33.51 8.18
CA ARG A 75 -23.85 34.20 8.91
C ARG A 75 -24.70 35.08 8.01
N GLN A 76 -24.33 35.25 6.73
CA GLN A 76 -25.04 36.09 5.79
C GLN A 76 -26.18 35.33 5.09
N PRO A 77 -27.32 35.98 4.82
CA PRO A 77 -28.39 35.36 4.03
C PRO A 77 -27.90 34.93 2.64
N GLY A 78 -28.22 33.70 2.24
CA GLY A 78 -27.86 33.17 0.92
C GLY A 78 -26.44 32.59 0.83
N PHE A 79 -25.76 32.37 1.95
CA PHE A 79 -24.48 31.65 1.98
C PHE A 79 -24.59 30.26 1.33
N ASP A 80 -23.62 29.93 0.50
CA ASP A 80 -23.51 28.67 -0.23
C ASP A 80 -22.10 28.11 0.01
N LEU A 81 -22.04 27.02 0.79
CA LEU A 81 -20.77 26.41 1.20
C LEU A 81 -19.96 25.90 0.00
N ALA A 82 -20.63 25.33 -1.01
CA ALA A 82 -19.96 24.79 -2.19
C ALA A 82 -19.31 25.91 -3.02
N LYS A 83 -20.02 27.03 -3.22
CA LYS A 83 -19.45 28.22 -3.87
C LYS A 83 -18.33 28.84 -3.06
N PHE A 84 -18.48 28.89 -1.74
CA PHE A 84 -17.42 29.35 -0.86
C PHE A 84 -16.16 28.49 -1.01
N VAL A 85 -16.26 27.18 -0.88
CA VAL A 85 -15.12 26.26 -1.06
C VAL A 85 -14.49 26.42 -2.44
N ALA A 86 -15.27 26.44 -3.52
CA ALA A 86 -14.75 26.63 -4.88
C ALA A 86 -14.01 27.96 -5.07
N SER A 87 -14.43 29.01 -4.36
CA SER A 87 -13.78 30.32 -4.36
C SER A 87 -12.47 30.37 -3.56
N GLN A 88 -12.32 29.52 -2.54
CA GLN A 88 -11.19 29.54 -1.59
C GLN A 88 -10.12 28.47 -1.89
N PHE A 89 -10.51 27.39 -2.55
CA PHE A 89 -9.65 26.24 -2.85
C PHE A 89 -9.59 26.02 -4.35
N ALA A 90 -8.38 26.02 -4.91
CA ALA A 90 -8.16 25.60 -6.28
C ALA A 90 -8.24 24.06 -6.32
N PRO A 91 -9.08 23.47 -7.18
CA PRO A 91 -9.16 22.01 -7.27
C PRO A 91 -7.80 21.43 -7.63
N ALA A 92 -7.53 20.21 -7.18
CA ALA A 92 -6.35 19.48 -7.62
C ALA A 92 -6.34 19.42 -9.16
N PRO A 93 -5.16 19.53 -9.79
CA PRO A 93 -5.07 19.37 -11.24
C PRO A 93 -5.69 18.03 -11.62
N ALA A 94 -6.74 18.06 -12.44
CA ALA A 94 -7.25 16.84 -13.02
C ALA A 94 -6.13 16.15 -13.79
N ALA A 95 -6.05 14.83 -13.71
CA ALA A 95 -5.23 14.04 -14.62
C ALA A 95 -5.83 14.17 -16.02
N ASN A 96 -5.59 15.31 -16.68
CA ASN A 96 -6.01 15.53 -18.06
C ASN A 96 -5.15 14.61 -18.92
N SER A 97 -5.71 13.48 -19.31
CA SER A 97 -5.29 12.84 -20.53
C SER A 97 -6.45 12.86 -21.48
N ASP A 98 -6.28 13.52 -22.63
CA ASP A 98 -7.07 13.29 -23.83
C ASP A 98 -6.85 11.86 -24.39
N TYR A 99 -6.19 10.98 -23.62
CA TYR A 99 -5.94 9.60 -23.98
C TYR A 99 -7.27 8.88 -24.20
N ARG A 100 -7.43 8.40 -25.42
CA ARG A 100 -8.53 7.55 -25.82
C ARG A 100 -7.94 6.23 -26.26
N THR A 101 -8.46 5.15 -25.69
CA THR A 101 -8.12 3.81 -26.17
C THR A 101 -8.59 3.66 -27.61
N GLU A 102 -7.68 3.21 -28.47
CA GLU A 102 -8.02 2.90 -29.86
C GLU A 102 -8.86 1.60 -29.89
N PRO A 103 -10.04 1.59 -30.55
CA PRO A 103 -10.84 0.38 -30.66
C PRO A 103 -10.05 -0.79 -31.27
N GLY A 104 -10.04 -1.94 -30.59
CA GLY A 104 -9.32 -3.12 -31.06
C GLY A 104 -7.79 -3.08 -30.84
N GLN A 105 -7.26 -2.09 -30.13
CA GLN A 105 -5.85 -2.03 -29.77
C GLN A 105 -5.44 -3.27 -28.95
N ASP A 106 -4.23 -3.77 -29.21
CA ASP A 106 -3.64 -4.80 -28.37
C ASP A 106 -3.42 -4.28 -26.94
N VAL A 107 -3.88 -5.02 -25.95
CA VAL A 107 -3.84 -4.61 -24.53
C VAL A 107 -2.41 -4.29 -24.05
N ARG A 108 -1.37 -4.92 -24.61
CA ARG A 108 0.02 -4.65 -24.22
C ARG A 108 0.42 -3.25 -24.68
N LYS A 109 0.09 -2.90 -25.93
CA LYS A 109 0.31 -1.55 -26.47
C LYS A 109 -0.47 -0.50 -25.70
N HIS A 110 -1.70 -0.82 -25.29
CA HIS A 110 -2.51 0.05 -24.45
C HIS A 110 -1.82 0.32 -23.10
N ILE A 111 -1.38 -0.73 -22.40
CA ILE A 111 -0.66 -0.61 -21.14
C ILE A 111 0.63 0.20 -21.32
N ASP A 112 1.43 -0.13 -22.33
CA ASP A 112 2.73 0.53 -22.57
C ASP A 112 2.53 2.05 -22.83
N ALA A 113 1.46 2.43 -23.53
CA ALA A 113 1.10 3.83 -23.76
C ALA A 113 0.56 4.54 -22.50
N LEU A 114 -0.17 3.81 -21.64
CA LEU A 114 -0.71 4.36 -20.39
C LEU A 114 0.38 4.75 -19.39
N TRP A 115 1.59 4.18 -19.46
CA TRP A 115 2.67 4.60 -18.57
C TRP A 115 2.96 6.10 -18.66
N SER A 116 2.97 6.68 -19.86
CA SER A 116 3.16 8.12 -20.04
C SER A 116 1.98 8.96 -19.52
N VAL A 117 0.77 8.39 -19.49
CA VAL A 117 -0.43 9.05 -18.97
C VAL A 117 -0.45 9.05 -17.43
N LEU A 118 -0.04 7.95 -16.84
CA LEU A 118 0.02 7.77 -15.38
C LEU A 118 1.29 8.36 -14.76
N GLU A 119 2.30 8.68 -15.57
CA GLU A 119 3.51 9.34 -15.11
C GLU A 119 3.21 10.76 -14.60
N ARG A 120 3.86 11.15 -13.51
CA ARG A 120 3.91 12.50 -12.97
C ARG A 120 5.36 12.96 -12.97
N LYS A 121 5.58 14.20 -13.41
CA LYS A 121 6.90 14.80 -13.42
C LYS A 121 7.21 15.41 -12.05
N PRO A 122 8.48 15.39 -11.61
CA PRO A 122 8.88 16.11 -10.41
C PRO A 122 8.72 17.62 -10.65
N GLY A 123 8.46 18.38 -9.60
CA GLY A 123 8.26 19.81 -9.71
C GLY A 123 7.92 20.48 -8.38
N PRO A 124 7.92 21.82 -8.34
CA PRO A 124 7.52 22.54 -7.14
C PRO A 124 6.05 22.23 -6.81
N VAL A 125 5.79 21.91 -5.55
CA VAL A 125 4.44 21.78 -5.00
C VAL A 125 4.10 23.04 -4.22
N ASP A 126 2.83 23.45 -4.23
CA ASP A 126 2.38 24.55 -3.37
C ASP A 126 2.37 24.08 -1.91
N PRO A 127 3.16 24.70 -1.01
CA PRO A 127 3.27 24.25 0.39
C PRO A 127 1.97 24.41 1.20
N ARG A 128 0.96 25.11 0.66
CA ARG A 128 -0.39 25.18 1.25
C ARG A 128 -1.22 23.94 0.93
N GLY A 129 -0.90 23.27 -0.18
CA GLY A 129 -1.55 22.02 -0.58
C GLY A 129 -1.08 20.83 0.26
N SER A 130 -1.72 19.69 0.06
CA SER A 130 -1.37 18.45 0.75
C SER A 130 -0.35 17.59 0.02
N LEU A 131 -0.05 17.83 -1.26
CA LEU A 131 0.89 17.01 -2.04
C LEU A 131 2.32 17.24 -1.56
N LEU A 132 3.02 16.17 -1.22
CA LEU A 132 4.43 16.19 -0.83
C LEU A 132 5.29 16.10 -2.10
N PRO A 133 6.38 16.89 -2.20
CA PRO A 133 7.23 16.86 -3.39
C PRO A 133 7.96 15.52 -3.51
N LEU A 134 8.30 15.15 -4.74
CA LEU A 134 9.17 14.01 -5.02
C LEU A 134 10.26 14.43 -6.02
N PRO A 135 11.53 13.99 -5.82
CA PRO A 135 12.66 14.42 -6.64
C PRO A 135 12.67 13.83 -8.06
N HIS A 136 12.04 12.68 -8.29
CA HIS A 136 12.07 11.98 -9.57
C HIS A 136 10.65 11.75 -10.14
N PRO A 137 10.52 11.45 -11.44
CA PRO A 137 9.26 11.01 -12.01
C PRO A 137 8.71 9.75 -11.31
N TYR A 138 7.39 9.61 -11.30
CA TYR A 138 6.71 8.46 -10.69
C TYR A 138 5.41 8.14 -11.41
N VAL A 139 4.89 6.93 -11.23
CA VAL A 139 3.59 6.50 -11.74
C VAL A 139 2.55 6.58 -10.63
N VAL A 140 1.39 7.14 -10.92
CA VAL A 140 0.23 7.10 -10.02
C VAL A 140 -0.74 5.98 -10.42
N PRO A 141 -1.61 5.49 -9.52
CA PRO A 141 -2.54 4.43 -9.87
C PRO A 141 -3.52 4.81 -10.99
N GLY A 142 -4.10 6.02 -10.97
CA GLY A 142 -5.08 6.47 -11.95
C GLY A 142 -6.40 6.96 -11.32
N GLY A 143 -7.17 7.73 -12.08
CA GLY A 143 -8.42 8.34 -11.60
C GLY A 143 -8.20 9.38 -10.51
N ARG A 144 -8.90 9.24 -9.38
CA ARG A 144 -8.80 10.11 -8.19
C ARG A 144 -7.45 10.05 -7.48
N PHE A 145 -6.69 8.98 -7.71
CA PHE A 145 -5.38 8.75 -7.09
C PHE A 145 -4.30 9.45 -7.90
N ASN A 146 -4.02 10.69 -7.50
CA ASN A 146 -3.10 11.58 -8.20
C ASN A 146 -1.76 11.77 -7.46
N GLU A 147 -1.47 10.85 -6.55
CA GLU A 147 -0.26 10.75 -5.75
C GLU A 147 0.32 9.34 -5.93
N ILE A 148 1.63 9.17 -5.67
CA ILE A 148 2.22 7.84 -5.60
C ILE A 148 1.62 7.12 -4.40
N TYR A 149 1.32 5.83 -4.55
CA TYR A 149 0.92 4.94 -3.46
C TYR A 149 2.00 3.87 -3.26
N TYR A 150 2.26 3.51 -2.01
CA TYR A 150 3.41 2.70 -1.66
C TYR A 150 3.36 1.30 -2.28
N TRP A 151 2.47 0.41 -1.82
CA TRP A 151 2.51 -0.99 -2.28
C TRP A 151 2.05 -1.15 -3.75
N ASP A 152 1.14 -0.30 -4.25
CA ASP A 152 0.72 -0.22 -5.65
C ASP A 152 1.91 -0.09 -6.60
N SER A 153 2.91 0.66 -6.16
CA SER A 153 4.10 0.95 -6.95
C SER A 153 4.92 -0.31 -7.23
N TYR A 154 4.99 -1.28 -6.32
CA TYR A 154 5.73 -2.52 -6.57
C TYR A 154 5.08 -3.28 -7.73
N PHE A 155 3.76 -3.44 -7.68
CA PHE A 155 3.03 -4.15 -8.74
C PHE A 155 3.04 -3.39 -10.06
N THR A 156 3.06 -2.06 -10.02
CA THR A 156 3.25 -1.21 -11.19
C THR A 156 4.64 -1.40 -11.79
N MET A 157 5.70 -1.43 -10.96
CA MET A 157 7.08 -1.63 -11.38
C MET A 157 7.29 -2.97 -12.10
N LEU A 158 6.56 -4.03 -11.74
CA LEU A 158 6.60 -5.30 -12.49
C LEU A 158 6.28 -5.10 -13.98
N GLY A 159 5.29 -4.25 -14.28
CA GLY A 159 4.95 -3.92 -15.66
C GLY A 159 5.92 -2.96 -16.30
N LEU A 160 6.47 -2.01 -15.55
CA LEU A 160 7.49 -1.08 -16.05
C LEU A 160 8.74 -1.84 -16.52
N GLU A 161 9.26 -2.77 -15.69
CA GLU A 161 10.38 -3.64 -16.06
C GLU A 161 10.07 -4.41 -17.34
N GLU A 162 8.87 -4.99 -17.42
CA GLU A 162 8.42 -5.76 -18.57
C GLU A 162 8.20 -4.89 -19.83
N SER A 163 7.95 -3.60 -19.66
CA SER A 163 7.80 -2.60 -20.73
C SER A 163 9.13 -1.93 -21.10
N GLY A 164 10.24 -2.36 -20.50
CA GLY A 164 11.57 -1.77 -20.72
C GLY A 164 11.78 -0.41 -20.06
N ARG A 165 10.87 0.03 -19.18
CA ARG A 165 10.93 1.29 -18.42
C ARG A 165 11.63 1.13 -17.07
N HIS A 166 12.77 0.45 -17.10
CA HIS A 166 13.62 0.25 -15.92
C HIS A 166 14.12 1.58 -15.31
N ASP A 167 14.33 2.60 -16.16
CA ASP A 167 14.63 3.97 -15.76
C ASP A 167 13.60 4.51 -14.75
N LEU A 168 12.32 4.34 -15.07
CA LEU A 168 11.21 4.82 -14.25
C LEU A 168 11.04 3.97 -12.99
N ALA A 169 11.28 2.66 -13.05
CA ALA A 169 11.27 1.79 -11.88
C ALA A 169 12.36 2.21 -10.86
N VAL A 170 13.58 2.47 -11.34
CA VAL A 170 14.69 2.98 -10.51
C VAL A 170 14.35 4.35 -9.91
N ASP A 171 13.75 5.25 -10.68
CA ASP A 171 13.33 6.57 -10.19
C ASP A 171 12.24 6.48 -9.12
N MET A 172 11.31 5.52 -9.22
CA MET A 172 10.33 5.25 -8.15
C MET A 172 11.00 4.73 -6.87
N VAL A 173 12.02 3.86 -6.95
CA VAL A 173 12.79 3.42 -5.77
C VAL A 173 13.52 4.60 -5.11
N LYS A 174 14.13 5.50 -5.90
CA LYS A 174 14.76 6.72 -5.37
C LYS A 174 13.75 7.63 -4.66
N ASN A 175 12.55 7.77 -5.20
CA ASN A 175 11.48 8.54 -4.55
C ASN A 175 11.07 7.93 -3.20
N PHE A 176 10.96 6.61 -3.10
CA PHE A 176 10.68 5.95 -1.82
C PHE A 176 11.82 6.06 -0.82
N ALA A 177 13.07 5.93 -1.27
CA ALA A 177 14.24 6.20 -0.44
C ALA A 177 14.23 7.63 0.09
N TRP A 178 13.90 8.61 -0.77
CA TRP A 178 13.75 10.00 -0.37
C TRP A 178 12.63 10.20 0.67
N LEU A 179 11.47 9.55 0.52
CA LEU A 179 10.39 9.60 1.50
C LEU A 179 10.83 9.05 2.87
N ILE A 180 11.57 7.95 2.88
CA ILE A 180 12.15 7.38 4.12
C ILE A 180 13.10 8.38 4.77
N ASP A 181 14.03 8.95 4.01
CA ASP A 181 15.02 9.91 4.53
C ASP A 181 14.34 11.16 5.14
N HIS A 182 13.22 11.61 4.57
CA HIS A 182 12.55 12.86 4.96
C HIS A 182 11.47 12.68 6.03
N TYR A 183 10.79 11.54 6.05
CA TYR A 183 9.61 11.31 6.91
C TYR A 183 9.76 10.11 7.85
N GLY A 184 10.91 9.43 7.84
CA GLY A 184 11.17 8.27 8.68
C GLY A 184 10.59 6.96 8.16
N HIS A 185 9.72 7.02 7.16
CA HIS A 185 9.02 5.87 6.57
C HIS A 185 8.41 6.27 5.22
N ILE A 186 7.90 5.29 4.49
CA ILE A 186 7.09 5.55 3.29
C ILE A 186 5.64 5.75 3.73
N PRO A 187 5.05 6.94 3.57
CA PRO A 187 3.64 7.16 3.85
C PRO A 187 2.75 6.38 2.87
N ASN A 188 1.48 6.14 3.22
CA ASN A 188 0.50 5.47 2.36
C ASN A 188 0.52 5.99 0.90
N GLY A 189 0.56 7.31 0.75
CA GLY A 189 0.96 8.00 -0.46
C GLY A 189 1.60 9.36 -0.16
N ASN A 190 2.12 10.07 -1.16
CA ASN A 190 2.84 11.34 -0.95
C ASN A 190 1.91 12.54 -0.65
N ARG A 191 1.07 12.43 0.39
CA ARG A 191 0.18 13.48 0.89
C ARG A 191 0.39 13.71 2.39
N VAL A 192 0.24 14.95 2.86
CA VAL A 192 0.39 15.31 4.28
C VAL A 192 -0.52 14.46 5.19
N TYR A 193 -1.78 14.23 4.80
CA TYR A 193 -2.74 13.45 5.59
C TYR A 193 -2.43 11.94 5.65
N TYR A 194 -1.42 11.49 4.89
CA TYR A 194 -0.87 10.13 4.91
C TYR A 194 0.40 9.99 5.77
N LEU A 195 1.01 11.07 6.27
CA LEU A 195 2.25 10.99 7.08
C LEU A 195 2.13 10.23 8.41
N ASN A 196 0.91 9.92 8.86
CA ASN A 196 0.69 9.19 10.13
C ASN A 196 0.63 7.66 9.96
N ARG A 197 0.71 7.15 8.72
CA ARG A 197 0.63 5.72 8.39
C ARG A 197 1.42 5.37 7.14
N SER A 198 1.89 4.14 7.09
CA SER A 198 2.51 3.57 5.90
C SER A 198 1.49 2.84 5.01
N GLN A 199 1.94 1.78 4.36
CA GLN A 199 1.19 0.77 3.62
C GLN A 199 1.97 -0.56 3.72
N PRO A 200 1.51 -1.69 3.15
CA PRO A 200 2.27 -2.95 3.19
C PRO A 200 3.72 -2.75 2.69
N PRO A 201 4.76 -3.16 3.46
CA PRO A 201 6.13 -2.74 3.20
C PRO A 201 6.81 -3.51 2.06
N PHE A 202 6.62 -3.02 0.84
CA PHE A 202 7.18 -3.61 -0.39
C PHE A 202 8.51 -3.01 -0.86
N PHE A 203 9.10 -2.03 -0.15
CA PHE A 203 10.33 -1.37 -0.58
C PHE A 203 11.49 -2.35 -0.72
N ALA A 204 11.64 -3.32 0.19
CA ALA A 204 12.59 -4.42 0.02
C ALA A 204 12.37 -5.19 -1.30
N ALA A 205 11.11 -5.52 -1.63
CA ALA A 205 10.78 -6.20 -2.88
C ALA A 205 11.01 -5.32 -4.12
N MET A 206 10.82 -4.00 -4.01
CA MET A 206 11.14 -3.03 -5.07
C MET A 206 12.64 -2.93 -5.32
N VAL A 207 13.44 -2.86 -4.26
CA VAL A 207 14.92 -2.83 -4.33
C VAL A 207 15.43 -4.15 -4.92
N ASN A 208 14.89 -5.30 -4.48
CA ASN A 208 15.22 -6.60 -5.06
C ASN A 208 14.86 -6.66 -6.55
N LEU A 209 13.70 -6.14 -6.96
CA LEU A 209 13.26 -6.12 -8.36
C LEU A 209 14.26 -5.39 -9.27
N ILE A 210 14.72 -4.19 -8.90
CA ILE A 210 15.70 -3.46 -9.72
C ILE A 210 17.10 -4.09 -9.63
N ALA A 211 17.44 -4.74 -8.50
CA ALA A 211 18.71 -5.44 -8.33
C ALA A 211 18.84 -6.69 -9.23
N GLU A 212 17.73 -7.28 -9.71
CA GLU A 212 17.77 -8.35 -10.71
C GLU A 212 18.52 -7.92 -11.99
N ARG A 213 18.44 -6.63 -12.35
CA ARG A 213 19.13 -6.05 -13.52
C ARG A 213 20.42 -5.32 -13.15
N ASP A 214 20.40 -4.55 -12.06
CA ASP A 214 21.51 -3.67 -11.66
C ASP A 214 22.60 -4.39 -10.83
N GLY A 215 22.29 -5.60 -10.36
CA GLY A 215 23.19 -6.42 -9.57
C GLY A 215 23.12 -6.17 -8.06
N PRO A 216 23.81 -7.01 -7.27
CA PRO A 216 23.67 -7.04 -5.81
C PRO A 216 24.17 -5.77 -5.10
N SER A 217 25.01 -4.95 -5.75
CA SER A 217 25.44 -3.65 -5.20
C SER A 217 24.26 -2.71 -4.94
N THR A 218 23.15 -2.87 -5.66
CA THR A 218 21.92 -2.09 -5.43
C THR A 218 21.38 -2.28 -4.02
N LEU A 219 21.49 -3.48 -3.43
CA LEU A 219 21.10 -3.74 -2.04
C LEU A 219 21.93 -2.89 -1.07
N LYS A 220 23.24 -2.78 -1.32
CA LYS A 220 24.14 -1.92 -0.52
C LYS A 220 23.79 -0.44 -0.69
N THR A 221 23.41 0.00 -1.89
CA THR A 221 23.03 1.39 -2.16
C THR A 221 21.85 1.85 -1.30
N TYR A 222 20.83 0.99 -1.14
CA TYR A 222 19.61 1.31 -0.39
C TYR A 222 19.59 0.74 1.03
N LEU A 223 20.70 0.15 1.50
CA LEU A 223 20.81 -0.42 2.85
C LEU A 223 20.40 0.58 3.96
N PRO A 224 20.79 1.87 3.94
CA PRO A 224 20.37 2.81 4.97
C PRO A 224 18.84 2.96 5.05
N GLN A 225 18.16 3.05 3.91
CA GLN A 225 16.71 3.22 3.85
C GLN A 225 15.96 1.93 4.19
N LEU A 226 16.47 0.77 3.79
CA LEU A 226 15.94 -0.53 4.22
C LEU A 226 15.99 -0.66 5.75
N GLN A 227 17.09 -0.25 6.36
CA GLN A 227 17.25 -0.30 7.82
C GLN A 227 16.31 0.69 8.51
N GLN A 228 16.21 1.91 8.00
CA GLN A 228 15.35 2.94 8.58
C GLN A 228 13.86 2.57 8.48
N GLU A 229 13.41 1.97 7.38
CA GLU A 229 12.05 1.45 7.29
C GLU A 229 11.83 0.29 8.28
N TYR A 230 12.79 -0.62 8.41
CA TYR A 230 12.70 -1.70 9.41
C TYR A 230 12.57 -1.14 10.83
N ASP A 231 13.35 -0.12 11.17
CA ASP A 231 13.28 0.55 12.48
C ASP A 231 11.90 1.20 12.73
N PHE A 232 11.26 1.76 11.70
CA PHE A 232 9.88 2.27 11.79
C PHE A 232 8.86 1.17 12.14
N TRP A 233 8.95 -0.01 11.51
CA TRP A 233 8.05 -1.13 11.80
C TRP A 233 8.31 -1.72 13.18
N MET A 234 9.55 -1.66 13.65
CA MET A 234 10.01 -2.27 14.91
C MET A 234 10.11 -1.27 16.07
N GLU A 235 9.64 -0.03 15.90
CA GLU A 235 9.68 1.00 16.93
C GLU A 235 9.06 0.49 18.24
N GLY A 236 9.84 0.54 19.32
CA GLY A 236 9.43 0.08 20.66
C GLY A 236 9.41 -1.44 20.89
N ALA A 237 9.69 -2.26 19.87
CA ALA A 237 9.57 -3.72 19.99
C ALA A 237 10.50 -4.36 21.05
N ASP A 238 11.71 -3.82 21.20
CA ASP A 238 12.73 -4.36 22.11
C ASP A 238 12.39 -4.13 23.60
N THR A 239 11.48 -3.21 23.93
CA THR A 239 11.07 -2.89 25.31
C THR A 239 9.70 -3.46 25.70
N LEU A 240 8.94 -4.02 24.74
CA LEU A 240 7.64 -4.63 25.00
C LEU A 240 7.76 -5.83 25.94
N LYS A 241 6.88 -5.90 26.94
CA LYS A 241 6.69 -7.11 27.76
C LYS A 241 5.64 -8.03 27.09
N PRO A 242 5.62 -9.33 27.45
CA PRO A 242 4.58 -10.23 26.95
C PRO A 242 3.16 -9.70 27.23
N GLY A 243 2.31 -9.74 26.21
CA GLY A 243 0.93 -9.21 26.25
C GLY A 243 0.82 -7.71 25.97
N GLU A 244 1.92 -7.01 25.69
CA GLU A 244 1.91 -5.58 25.36
C GLU A 244 2.04 -5.33 23.85
N ALA A 245 1.60 -4.15 23.44
CA ALA A 245 1.75 -3.66 22.08
C ALA A 245 2.15 -2.18 22.09
N HIS A 246 3.02 -1.80 21.16
CA HIS A 246 3.41 -0.42 20.92
C HIS A 246 3.44 -0.19 19.42
N ARG A 247 2.62 0.75 18.94
CA ARG A 247 2.43 1.05 17.52
C ARG A 247 2.24 -0.24 16.70
N ARG A 248 3.13 -0.50 15.73
CA ARG A 248 3.11 -1.65 14.81
C ARG A 248 3.68 -2.94 15.41
N ALA A 249 4.25 -2.92 16.62
CA ALA A 249 4.82 -4.11 17.24
C ALA A 249 3.89 -4.67 18.34
N VAL A 250 3.74 -6.00 18.38
CA VAL A 250 3.01 -6.72 19.43
C VAL A 250 3.87 -7.85 19.98
N ARG A 251 3.95 -7.96 21.30
CA ARG A 251 4.59 -9.10 21.96
C ARG A 251 3.52 -10.00 22.55
N LEU A 252 3.41 -11.21 22.02
CA LEU A 252 2.45 -12.22 22.44
C LEU A 252 2.71 -12.65 23.89
N ALA A 253 1.75 -13.35 24.49
CA ALA A 253 1.84 -13.84 25.87
C ALA A 253 3.03 -14.79 26.10
N ASP A 254 3.46 -15.52 25.07
CA ASP A 254 4.63 -16.41 25.12
C ASP A 254 5.96 -15.69 24.82
N GLY A 255 5.93 -14.37 24.65
CA GLY A 255 7.09 -13.54 24.32
C GLY A 255 7.40 -13.42 22.82
N THR A 256 6.69 -14.14 21.96
CA THR A 256 6.85 -14.06 20.50
C THR A 256 6.54 -12.64 20.02
N LEU A 257 7.36 -12.13 19.12
CA LEU A 257 7.16 -10.81 18.52
C LEU A 257 6.49 -10.96 17.14
N LEU A 258 5.42 -10.20 16.92
CA LEU A 258 4.77 -10.02 15.64
C LEU A 258 4.58 -8.52 15.37
N ASN A 259 4.17 -8.19 14.16
CA ASN A 259 3.73 -6.86 13.81
C ASN A 259 2.24 -6.84 13.45
N ARG A 260 1.64 -5.65 13.59
CA ARG A 260 0.26 -5.31 13.21
C ARG A 260 0.27 -3.98 12.45
N TYR A 261 -0.81 -3.69 11.72
CA TYR A 261 -1.03 -2.37 11.18
C TYR A 261 -1.49 -1.38 12.27
N TRP A 262 -1.03 -0.14 12.17
CA TRP A 262 -1.24 0.95 13.12
C TRP A 262 -0.97 2.34 12.50
N ASP A 263 -1.98 3.22 12.52
CA ASP A 263 -1.80 4.65 12.26
C ASP A 263 -1.64 5.41 13.59
N ASP A 264 -0.77 6.41 13.64
CA ASP A 264 -0.43 7.17 14.84
C ASP A 264 -1.48 8.22 15.24
N CYS A 265 -2.50 8.43 14.41
CA CYS A 265 -3.62 9.30 14.69
C CYS A 265 -4.93 8.56 15.11
N PRO A 266 -5.59 8.98 16.22
CA PRO A 266 -6.91 8.48 16.62
C PRO A 266 -8.09 9.36 16.15
N LEU A 267 -7.93 10.12 15.06
CA LEU A 267 -8.97 11.02 14.52
C LEU A 267 -9.57 10.44 13.23
N PRO A 268 -10.72 10.93 12.72
CA PRO A 268 -11.21 10.52 11.40
C PRO A 268 -10.15 10.76 10.31
N ARG A 269 -10.09 9.90 9.30
CA ARG A 269 -9.31 10.11 8.07
C ARG A 269 -9.76 11.37 7.38
N GLU A 270 -8.85 12.25 6.98
CA GLU A 270 -9.25 13.54 6.39
C GLU A 270 -9.85 13.33 5.00
N GLU A 271 -9.37 12.33 4.25
CA GLU A 271 -9.86 11.96 2.92
C GLU A 271 -11.21 11.22 2.93
N SER A 272 -11.64 10.73 4.10
CA SER A 272 -12.89 9.97 4.32
C SER A 272 -13.64 10.44 5.58
N TYR A 273 -13.51 11.72 5.95
CA TYR A 273 -13.92 12.21 7.28
C TYR A 273 -15.39 11.91 7.60
N GLY A 274 -16.30 12.21 6.66
CA GLY A 274 -17.73 11.94 6.83
C GLY A 274 -18.07 10.46 7.00
N ASN A 275 -17.35 9.57 6.28
CA ASN A 275 -17.55 8.11 6.41
C ASN A 275 -17.09 7.59 7.76
N ASP A 276 -15.91 8.02 8.22
CA ASP A 276 -15.34 7.62 9.49
C ASP A 276 -16.24 8.06 10.65
N VAL A 277 -16.69 9.32 10.65
CA VAL A 277 -17.60 9.85 11.69
C VAL A 277 -18.91 9.06 11.73
N ARG A 278 -19.53 8.73 10.58
CA ARG A 278 -20.74 7.90 10.53
C ARG A 278 -20.49 6.50 11.08
N THR A 279 -19.41 5.86 10.68
CA THR A 279 -19.03 4.52 11.15
C THR A 279 -18.83 4.48 12.67
N ALA A 280 -18.16 5.50 13.22
CA ALA A 280 -17.97 5.59 14.67
C ALA A 280 -19.29 5.82 15.42
N ALA A 281 -20.23 6.59 14.85
CA ALA A 281 -21.55 6.79 15.44
C ALA A 281 -22.42 5.53 15.47
N GLU A 282 -22.19 4.57 14.57
CA GLU A 282 -22.84 3.25 14.56
C GLU A 282 -22.23 2.26 15.57
N SER A 283 -21.07 2.57 16.13
CA SER A 283 -20.35 1.73 17.08
C SER A 283 -20.68 2.08 18.53
N LYS A 284 -20.65 1.08 19.42
CA LYS A 284 -20.73 1.27 20.88
C LYS A 284 -19.38 1.55 21.54
N ARG A 285 -18.28 1.45 20.78
CA ARG A 285 -16.91 1.66 21.27
C ARG A 285 -16.55 3.15 21.25
N PRO A 286 -15.55 3.60 22.06
CA PRO A 286 -15.06 4.96 21.96
C PRO A 286 -14.67 5.31 20.52
N ALA A 287 -15.13 6.47 20.02
CA ALA A 287 -14.94 6.86 18.62
C ALA A 287 -13.46 6.85 18.20
N ALA A 288 -12.56 7.32 19.08
CA ALA A 288 -11.11 7.28 18.87
C ALA A 288 -10.55 5.87 18.61
N GLU A 289 -11.14 4.84 19.24
CA GLU A 289 -10.76 3.44 19.00
C GLU A 289 -11.23 2.98 17.62
N VAL A 290 -12.44 3.36 17.21
CA VAL A 290 -12.97 3.04 15.87
C VAL A 290 -12.12 3.71 14.79
N TYR A 291 -11.81 5.00 14.95
CA TYR A 291 -10.97 5.74 14.01
C TYR A 291 -9.57 5.14 13.87
N ARG A 292 -8.96 4.72 14.98
CA ARG A 292 -7.66 4.03 14.96
C ARG A 292 -7.71 2.76 14.10
N ASN A 293 -8.76 1.97 14.25
CA ASN A 293 -8.94 0.73 13.50
C ASN A 293 -9.25 0.97 12.01
N LEU A 294 -10.02 2.01 11.69
CA LEU A 294 -10.26 2.44 10.30
C LEU A 294 -8.95 2.86 9.62
N ARG A 295 -8.14 3.67 10.29
CA ARG A 295 -6.84 4.11 9.77
C ARG A 295 -5.83 2.96 9.65
N ALA A 296 -5.78 2.06 10.62
CA ALA A 296 -4.98 0.83 10.51
C ALA A 296 -5.49 -0.07 9.36
N GLY A 297 -6.80 -0.10 9.10
CA GLY A 297 -7.38 -0.74 7.93
C GLY A 297 -6.86 -0.14 6.62
N ALA A 298 -6.71 1.19 6.54
CA ALA A 298 -6.10 1.87 5.40
C ALA A 298 -4.58 1.62 5.30
N GLU A 299 -3.84 1.55 6.40
CA GLU A 299 -2.42 1.15 6.41
C GLU A 299 -2.23 -0.30 5.91
N SER A 300 -3.21 -1.17 6.12
CA SER A 300 -3.14 -2.54 5.59
C SER A 300 -3.26 -2.64 4.06
N GLY A 301 -3.69 -1.55 3.41
CA GLY A 301 -4.11 -1.56 2.00
C GLY A 301 -5.46 -2.22 1.74
N TRP A 302 -6.09 -2.84 2.75
CA TRP A 302 -7.37 -3.55 2.66
C TRP A 302 -8.51 -2.77 3.34
N ASP A 303 -8.74 -1.51 2.93
CA ASP A 303 -9.82 -0.64 3.43
C ASP A 303 -11.08 -0.72 2.54
N PHE A 304 -12.15 -1.44 2.87
CA PHE A 304 -12.29 -2.32 4.02
C PHE A 304 -12.65 -3.75 3.61
N SER A 305 -12.57 -4.65 4.59
CA SER A 305 -12.73 -6.10 4.43
C SER A 305 -13.34 -6.72 5.68
N SER A 306 -14.18 -7.73 5.50
CA SER A 306 -14.64 -8.66 6.54
C SER A 306 -13.50 -9.24 7.38
N ARG A 307 -12.31 -9.34 6.78
CA ARG A 307 -11.06 -9.74 7.43
C ARG A 307 -10.81 -9.01 8.75
N TRP A 308 -11.17 -7.73 8.82
CA TRP A 308 -10.91 -6.87 9.97
C TRP A 308 -12.09 -6.74 10.94
N PHE A 309 -13.24 -7.33 10.63
CA PHE A 309 -14.50 -7.08 11.36
C PHE A 309 -14.71 -8.16 12.42
N ALA A 310 -15.03 -7.75 13.65
CA ALA A 310 -15.25 -8.69 14.75
C ALA A 310 -16.37 -9.70 14.45
N ASP A 311 -17.39 -9.28 13.70
CA ASP A 311 -18.54 -10.11 13.29
C ASP A 311 -18.42 -10.64 11.84
N GLY A 312 -17.31 -10.35 11.16
CA GLY A 312 -17.08 -10.68 9.75
C GLY A 312 -18.00 -9.97 8.75
N LYS A 313 -18.75 -8.94 9.16
CA LYS A 313 -19.80 -8.32 8.32
C LYS A 313 -19.86 -6.79 8.39
N THR A 314 -19.78 -6.22 9.58
CA THR A 314 -20.15 -4.83 9.84
C THR A 314 -18.91 -3.98 10.10
N LEU A 315 -18.74 -2.91 9.32
CA LEU A 315 -17.58 -2.01 9.41
C LEU A 315 -17.43 -1.37 10.80
N ALA A 316 -18.53 -1.02 11.49
CA ALA A 316 -18.50 -0.48 12.84
C ALA A 316 -17.83 -1.41 13.88
N THR A 317 -17.69 -2.71 13.56
CA THR A 317 -17.00 -3.71 14.40
C THR A 317 -15.52 -3.90 14.06
N ILE A 318 -14.94 -3.05 13.20
CA ILE A 318 -13.55 -3.13 12.77
C ILE A 318 -12.55 -3.13 13.93
N ARG A 319 -11.62 -4.08 13.95
CA ARG A 319 -10.67 -4.33 15.04
C ARG A 319 -9.24 -4.61 14.57
N THR A 320 -8.83 -4.01 13.47
CA THR A 320 -7.52 -4.16 12.81
C THR A 320 -6.32 -4.17 13.77
N ILE A 321 -6.28 -3.30 14.79
CA ILE A 321 -5.12 -3.23 15.71
C ILE A 321 -5.01 -4.43 16.66
N GLU A 322 -6.02 -5.29 16.69
CA GLU A 322 -6.04 -6.51 17.49
C GLU A 322 -5.57 -7.74 16.72
N ILE A 323 -5.17 -7.54 15.46
CA ILE A 323 -4.81 -8.59 14.52
C ILE A 323 -3.31 -8.51 14.19
N GLY A 324 -2.60 -9.63 14.36
CA GLY A 324 -1.29 -9.88 13.78
C GLY A 324 -1.46 -10.63 12.45
N PRO A 325 -1.27 -9.99 11.29
CA PRO A 325 -1.70 -10.56 10.02
C PRO A 325 -0.55 -11.25 9.26
N PRO A 326 -0.81 -12.34 8.50
CA PRO A 326 0.23 -13.11 7.83
C PRO A 326 0.90 -12.36 6.68
N ASP A 327 0.22 -11.43 6.02
CA ASP A 327 0.79 -10.58 4.98
C ASP A 327 1.90 -9.67 5.52
N LEU A 328 1.61 -8.83 6.50
CA LEU A 328 2.59 -7.91 7.10
C LEU A 328 3.81 -8.66 7.64
N ASN A 329 3.57 -9.75 8.38
CA ASN A 329 4.67 -10.50 8.98
C ASN A 329 5.51 -11.22 7.92
N SER A 330 4.91 -11.65 6.80
CA SER A 330 5.70 -12.20 5.68
C SER A 330 6.51 -11.13 4.95
N LEU A 331 5.97 -9.91 4.81
CA LEU A 331 6.70 -8.78 4.23
C LEU A 331 7.89 -8.37 5.11
N LEU A 332 7.73 -8.36 6.43
CA LEU A 332 8.84 -8.05 7.34
C LEU A 332 9.89 -9.16 7.37
N TYR A 333 9.50 -10.43 7.18
CA TYR A 333 10.47 -11.51 6.98
C TYR A 333 11.28 -11.27 5.70
N HIS A 334 10.63 -10.81 4.63
CA HIS A 334 11.32 -10.46 3.39
C HIS A 334 12.26 -9.26 3.57
N LEU A 335 11.87 -8.25 4.34
CA LEU A 335 12.72 -7.12 4.68
C LEU A 335 13.94 -7.56 5.52
N GLU A 336 13.75 -8.39 6.56
CA GLU A 336 14.84 -8.92 7.39
C GLU A 336 15.84 -9.77 6.57
N THR A 337 15.34 -10.62 5.68
CA THR A 337 16.21 -11.41 4.78
C THR A 337 16.94 -10.53 3.76
N THR A 338 16.29 -9.50 3.23
CA THR A 338 16.92 -8.53 2.32
C THR A 338 18.00 -7.70 3.03
N LEU A 339 17.75 -7.29 4.28
CA LEU A 339 18.74 -6.61 5.11
C LEU A 339 19.96 -7.50 5.39
N ALA A 340 19.73 -8.78 5.70
CA ALA A 340 20.81 -9.73 5.88
C ALA A 340 21.71 -9.84 4.64
N GLU A 341 21.13 -9.87 3.45
CA GLU A 341 21.88 -9.88 2.19
C GLU A 341 22.60 -8.56 1.96
N ALA A 342 21.92 -7.43 2.11
CA ALA A 342 22.47 -6.09 1.93
C ALA A 342 23.68 -5.82 2.84
N TYR A 343 23.60 -6.20 4.12
CA TYR A 343 24.73 -6.14 5.06
C TYR A 343 25.87 -7.08 4.62
N GLY A 344 25.55 -8.27 4.11
CA GLY A 344 26.52 -9.20 3.54
C GLY A 344 27.30 -8.60 2.37
N VAL A 345 26.60 -8.03 1.39
CA VAL A 345 27.19 -7.31 0.25
C VAL A 345 28.02 -6.10 0.71
N ALA A 346 27.60 -5.44 1.79
CA ALA A 346 28.33 -4.33 2.40
C ALA A 346 29.59 -4.77 3.20
N GLY A 347 29.82 -6.08 3.38
CA GLY A 347 30.93 -6.61 4.17
C GLY A 347 30.70 -6.61 5.68
N GLN A 348 29.48 -6.32 6.14
CA GLN A 348 29.09 -6.21 7.55
C GLN A 348 28.51 -7.54 8.05
N LYS A 349 29.38 -8.54 8.25
CA LYS A 349 28.97 -9.94 8.52
C LYS A 349 28.18 -10.14 9.82
N ASP A 350 28.46 -9.35 10.85
CA ASP A 350 27.80 -9.48 12.15
C ASP A 350 26.34 -9.01 12.07
N GLU A 351 26.08 -7.83 11.49
CA GLU A 351 24.71 -7.34 11.25
C GLU A 351 23.95 -8.25 10.28
N ALA A 352 24.62 -8.77 9.24
CA ALA A 352 24.02 -9.76 8.35
C ALA A 352 23.55 -11.02 9.12
N THR A 353 24.32 -11.46 10.12
CA THR A 353 23.97 -12.61 10.95
C THR A 353 22.82 -12.29 11.90
N ARG A 354 22.86 -11.11 12.54
CA ARG A 354 21.76 -10.62 13.38
C ARG A 354 20.43 -10.53 12.63
N MET A 355 20.44 -10.05 11.38
CA MET A 355 19.23 -9.98 10.56
C MET A 355 18.72 -11.36 10.14
N ARG A 356 19.62 -12.33 9.87
CA ARG A 356 19.21 -13.74 9.67
C ARG A 356 18.52 -14.32 10.90
N GLU A 357 19.06 -14.08 12.09
CA GLU A 357 18.46 -14.55 13.34
C GLU A 357 17.06 -13.94 13.58
N ARG A 358 16.88 -12.66 13.24
CA ARG A 358 15.57 -12.00 13.30
C ARG A 358 14.59 -12.59 12.29
N ALA A 359 15.02 -12.80 11.05
CA ALA A 359 14.22 -13.48 10.01
C ALA A 359 13.81 -14.89 10.44
N ASP A 360 14.72 -15.68 11.00
CA ASP A 360 14.44 -17.03 11.50
C ASP A 360 13.42 -17.01 12.65
N ALA A 361 13.55 -16.06 13.59
CA ALA A 361 12.60 -15.86 14.66
C ALA A 361 11.19 -15.50 14.14
N ARG A 362 11.11 -14.62 13.13
CA ARG A 362 9.84 -14.23 12.52
C ARG A 362 9.21 -15.36 11.72
N LYS A 363 10.01 -16.10 10.95
CA LYS A 363 9.57 -17.33 10.27
C LYS A 363 8.96 -18.31 11.26
N LYS A 364 9.63 -18.56 12.39
CA LYS A 364 9.09 -19.39 13.46
C LYS A 364 7.77 -18.84 14.01
N ALA A 365 7.68 -17.53 14.24
CA ALA A 365 6.46 -16.89 14.72
C ALA A 365 5.27 -17.07 13.77
N ILE A 366 5.48 -16.88 12.46
CA ILE A 366 4.46 -17.08 11.42
C ILE A 366 4.00 -18.54 11.40
N LEU A 367 4.94 -19.47 11.37
CA LEU A 367 4.65 -20.91 11.31
C LEU A 367 3.93 -21.43 12.56
N GLN A 368 4.18 -20.82 13.73
CA GLN A 368 3.60 -21.23 15.00
C GLN A 368 2.22 -20.61 15.25
N HIS A 369 2.07 -19.30 15.03
CA HIS A 369 0.89 -18.55 15.49
C HIS A 369 -0.09 -18.21 14.36
N LEU A 370 0.41 -18.08 13.12
CA LEU A 370 -0.43 -17.70 11.99
C LEU A 370 -0.88 -18.90 11.17
N TRP A 371 -0.39 -20.11 11.46
CA TRP A 371 -0.81 -21.34 10.78
C TRP A 371 -2.02 -21.98 11.47
N ASN A 372 -3.15 -22.04 10.77
CA ASN A 372 -4.32 -22.80 11.20
C ASN A 372 -4.23 -24.22 10.63
N ALA A 373 -3.72 -25.15 11.44
CA ALA A 373 -3.58 -26.55 11.07
C ALA A 373 -4.92 -27.31 10.92
N LYS A 374 -6.05 -26.75 11.33
CA LYS A 374 -7.37 -27.35 11.09
C LYS A 374 -7.86 -27.03 9.69
N ASP A 375 -7.80 -25.75 9.31
CA ASP A 375 -8.30 -25.25 8.02
C ASP A 375 -7.25 -25.31 6.90
N GLY A 376 -5.99 -25.58 7.25
CA GLY A 376 -4.89 -25.78 6.30
C GLY A 376 -4.45 -24.50 5.60
N VAL A 377 -4.52 -23.36 6.31
CA VAL A 377 -4.22 -22.02 5.79
C VAL A 377 -3.46 -21.19 6.82
N PHE A 378 -2.82 -20.14 6.33
CA PHE A 378 -2.33 -19.06 7.19
C PHE A 378 -3.44 -18.02 7.39
N GLU A 379 -3.70 -17.67 8.65
CA GLU A 379 -4.77 -16.79 9.07
C GLU A 379 -4.27 -15.66 9.95
N ASP A 380 -5.08 -14.62 10.02
CA ASP A 380 -4.92 -13.53 10.97
C ASP A 380 -5.01 -14.05 12.42
N TYR A 381 -4.15 -13.53 13.29
CA TYR A 381 -4.09 -13.93 14.70
C TYR A 381 -4.59 -12.82 15.62
N LEU A 382 -5.61 -13.12 16.43
CA LEU A 382 -6.14 -12.23 17.45
C LEU A 382 -5.24 -12.28 18.67
N TRP A 383 -4.24 -11.39 18.71
CA TRP A 383 -3.11 -11.52 19.64
C TRP A 383 -3.51 -11.41 21.13
N LYS A 384 -4.61 -10.71 21.43
CA LYS A 384 -5.19 -10.65 22.78
C LYS A 384 -5.99 -11.89 23.16
N GLU A 385 -6.57 -12.58 22.18
CA GLU A 385 -7.44 -13.75 22.41
C GLU A 385 -6.69 -15.07 22.29
N GLY A 386 -5.47 -15.07 21.73
CA GLY A 386 -4.65 -16.27 21.62
C GLY A 386 -5.17 -17.28 20.58
N ARG A 387 -5.83 -16.81 19.52
CA ARG A 387 -6.44 -17.66 18.48
C ARG A 387 -6.44 -17.02 17.10
N THR A 388 -6.56 -17.83 16.05
CA THR A 388 -6.80 -17.32 14.70
C THR A 388 -8.25 -16.84 14.51
N THR A 389 -8.47 -16.03 13.46
CA THR A 389 -9.80 -15.47 13.14
C THR A 389 -10.76 -16.52 12.55
N GLY A 390 -10.25 -17.61 11.95
CA GLY A 390 -11.07 -18.60 11.25
C GLY A 390 -11.57 -18.11 9.89
N HIS A 391 -10.96 -17.06 9.34
CA HIS A 391 -11.32 -16.48 8.04
C HIS A 391 -10.30 -16.88 6.98
N VAL A 392 -10.76 -17.52 5.92
CA VAL A 392 -9.93 -17.78 4.72
C VAL A 392 -9.94 -16.54 3.84
N THR A 393 -8.77 -15.92 3.67
CA THR A 393 -8.54 -14.78 2.79
C THR A 393 -7.32 -15.02 1.90
N ALA A 394 -7.19 -14.25 0.82
CA ALA A 394 -6.03 -14.34 -0.07
C ALA A 394 -4.69 -14.01 0.63
N ALA A 395 -4.70 -13.40 1.82
CA ALA A 395 -3.50 -13.15 2.60
C ALA A 395 -2.77 -14.43 3.03
N THR A 396 -3.46 -15.59 3.02
CA THR A 396 -2.84 -16.91 3.26
C THR A 396 -1.71 -17.25 2.29
N LEU A 397 -1.61 -16.55 1.15
CA LEU A 397 -0.63 -16.82 0.10
C LEU A 397 0.68 -16.05 0.29
N TYR A 398 0.73 -15.06 1.18
CA TYR A 398 1.96 -14.30 1.46
C TYR A 398 3.10 -15.17 2.01
N PRO A 399 2.87 -16.11 2.96
CA PRO A 399 3.91 -17.04 3.39
C PRO A 399 4.45 -17.95 2.28
N LEU A 400 3.65 -18.28 1.26
CA LEU A 400 4.12 -19.01 0.08
C LEU A 400 4.93 -18.08 -0.84
N PHE A 401 4.45 -16.86 -1.08
CA PHE A 401 5.13 -15.88 -1.93
C PHE A 401 6.55 -15.56 -1.46
N PHE A 402 6.77 -15.48 -0.14
CA PHE A 402 8.08 -15.19 0.45
C PHE A 402 8.86 -16.44 0.94
N GLY A 403 8.45 -17.66 0.54
CA GLY A 403 9.22 -18.88 0.84
C GLY A 403 9.28 -19.27 2.33
N ILE A 404 8.27 -18.90 3.10
CA ILE A 404 8.18 -19.12 4.55
C ILE A 404 7.58 -20.49 4.86
N ALA A 405 6.53 -20.87 4.15
CA ALA A 405 5.76 -22.10 4.38
C ALA A 405 6.62 -23.38 4.21
N GLY A 406 6.29 -24.43 4.95
CA GLY A 406 6.74 -25.79 4.63
C GLY A 406 5.96 -26.37 3.45
N ARG A 407 6.48 -27.45 2.84
CA ARG A 407 5.82 -28.11 1.68
C ARG A 407 4.39 -28.58 2.01
N ASP A 408 4.19 -29.30 3.12
CA ASP A 408 2.84 -29.73 3.55
C ASP A 408 1.88 -28.54 3.76
N GLN A 409 2.36 -27.45 4.35
CA GLN A 409 1.54 -26.25 4.53
C GLN A 409 1.16 -25.61 3.19
N ALA A 410 2.09 -25.57 2.24
CA ALA A 410 1.82 -25.08 0.89
C ALA A 410 0.83 -25.98 0.15
N ASP A 411 0.97 -27.30 0.22
CA ASP A 411 0.05 -28.28 -0.39
C ASP A 411 -1.38 -28.09 0.14
N ARG A 412 -1.51 -27.94 1.46
CA ARG A 412 -2.80 -27.74 2.13
C ARG A 412 -3.39 -26.37 1.82
N THR A 413 -2.56 -25.32 1.79
CA THR A 413 -2.99 -23.96 1.42
C THR A 413 -3.48 -23.95 -0.03
N ALA A 414 -2.74 -24.56 -0.96
CA ALA A 414 -3.11 -24.65 -2.37
C ALA A 414 -4.47 -25.34 -2.55
N LYS A 415 -4.67 -26.48 -1.88
CA LYS A 415 -5.95 -27.19 -1.89
C LYS A 415 -7.08 -26.29 -1.36
N ARG A 416 -6.89 -25.67 -0.20
CA ARG A 416 -7.92 -24.81 0.42
C ARG A 416 -8.25 -23.60 -0.45
N VAL A 417 -7.25 -22.95 -1.02
CA VAL A 417 -7.39 -21.81 -1.95
C VAL A 417 -8.15 -22.23 -3.20
N GLN A 418 -7.84 -23.40 -3.78
CA GLN A 418 -8.56 -23.93 -4.94
C GLN A 418 -10.03 -24.21 -4.63
N GLU A 419 -10.33 -24.72 -3.43
CA GLU A 419 -11.70 -25.05 -3.00
C GLU A 419 -12.56 -23.82 -2.65
N THR A 420 -11.95 -22.72 -2.20
CA THR A 420 -12.69 -21.62 -1.56
C THR A 420 -12.53 -20.25 -2.20
N LEU A 421 -11.34 -19.93 -2.73
CA LEU A 421 -11.03 -18.59 -3.25
C LEU A 421 -10.92 -18.56 -4.77
N LEU A 422 -10.61 -19.68 -5.43
CA LEU A 422 -10.56 -19.75 -6.88
C LEU A 422 -11.95 -19.56 -7.49
N GLN A 423 -12.10 -18.54 -8.33
CA GLN A 423 -13.33 -18.18 -9.02
C GLN A 423 -13.13 -18.23 -10.55
N PRO A 424 -14.20 -18.11 -11.36
CA PRO A 424 -14.09 -18.20 -12.82
C PRO A 424 -13.15 -17.18 -13.48
N ASN A 425 -12.97 -15.99 -12.90
CA ASN A 425 -12.14 -14.91 -13.47
C ASN A 425 -10.94 -14.53 -12.57
N GLY A 426 -10.43 -15.49 -11.78
CA GLY A 426 -9.26 -15.27 -10.91
C GLY A 426 -9.55 -15.66 -9.47
N LEU A 427 -8.81 -15.07 -8.53
CA LEU A 427 -8.90 -15.33 -7.10
C LEU A 427 -9.73 -14.25 -6.39
N ALA A 428 -10.70 -14.68 -5.59
CA ALA A 428 -11.43 -13.81 -4.68
C ALA A 428 -10.56 -13.36 -3.51
N THR A 429 -10.81 -12.14 -3.01
CA THR A 429 -10.09 -11.60 -1.84
C THR A 429 -10.44 -12.35 -0.54
N THR A 430 -11.73 -12.66 -0.36
CA THR A 430 -12.27 -13.41 0.79
C THR A 430 -13.37 -14.36 0.31
N THR A 431 -13.93 -15.14 1.25
CA THR A 431 -15.11 -15.99 1.01
C THR A 431 -16.43 -15.30 1.35
N VAL A 432 -16.40 -14.04 1.80
CA VAL A 432 -17.55 -13.34 2.41
C VAL A 432 -18.01 -12.17 1.54
N ARG A 433 -19.32 -11.97 1.42
CA ARG A 433 -19.93 -10.82 0.72
C ARG A 433 -20.45 -9.81 1.73
N THR A 434 -19.76 -8.69 1.87
CA THR A 434 -20.15 -7.61 2.79
C THR A 434 -20.59 -6.33 2.07
N GLY A 435 -20.28 -6.21 0.77
CA GLY A 435 -20.39 -4.94 0.04
C GLY A 435 -19.15 -4.04 0.19
N GLN A 436 -18.20 -4.41 1.05
CA GLN A 436 -16.89 -3.78 1.10
C GLN A 436 -16.02 -4.23 -0.08
N GLN A 437 -15.01 -3.42 -0.43
CA GLN A 437 -14.26 -3.63 -1.66
C GLN A 437 -13.21 -4.73 -1.57
N TRP A 438 -12.65 -5.02 -0.39
CA TRP A 438 -11.70 -6.11 -0.17
C TRP A 438 -12.40 -7.38 0.32
N ASP A 439 -13.49 -7.74 -0.36
CA ASP A 439 -14.31 -8.92 -0.09
C ASP A 439 -14.88 -9.51 -1.39
N LEU A 440 -15.45 -10.72 -1.32
CA LEU A 440 -16.17 -11.32 -2.44
C LEU A 440 -17.31 -10.38 -2.90
N PRO A 441 -17.49 -10.11 -4.21
CA PRO A 441 -16.96 -10.82 -5.37
C PRO A 441 -15.64 -10.29 -5.94
N ASN A 442 -14.96 -9.36 -5.27
CA ASN A 442 -13.82 -8.69 -5.88
C ASN A 442 -12.56 -9.56 -5.83
N GLY A 443 -11.75 -9.43 -6.88
CA GLY A 443 -10.36 -9.84 -6.93
C GLY A 443 -9.49 -8.65 -7.37
N TRP A 444 -8.27 -8.64 -6.84
CA TRP A 444 -7.34 -7.51 -6.97
C TRP A 444 -6.02 -8.00 -7.54
N ALA A 445 -5.47 -7.25 -8.49
CA ALA A 445 -4.26 -7.62 -9.22
C ALA A 445 -3.07 -8.02 -8.32
N PRO A 446 -2.76 -7.30 -7.22
CA PRO A 446 -1.71 -7.69 -6.27
C PRO A 446 -1.87 -9.12 -5.75
N LEU A 447 -3.10 -9.49 -5.35
CA LEU A 447 -3.39 -10.77 -4.73
C LEU A 447 -3.29 -11.91 -5.74
N GLN A 448 -3.59 -11.63 -7.02
CA GLN A 448 -3.37 -12.62 -8.09
C GLN A 448 -1.88 -12.89 -8.27
N TRP A 449 -1.06 -11.83 -8.34
CA TRP A 449 0.38 -11.98 -8.51
C TRP A 449 1.01 -12.77 -7.36
N ILE A 450 0.67 -12.42 -6.12
CA ILE A 450 1.14 -13.10 -4.91
C ILE A 450 0.72 -14.58 -4.93
N ALA A 451 -0.53 -14.87 -5.29
CA ALA A 451 -1.03 -16.23 -5.43
C ALA A 451 -0.24 -17.04 -6.47
N ILE A 452 -0.12 -16.51 -7.68
CA ILE A 452 0.49 -17.19 -8.82
C ILE A 452 1.96 -17.49 -8.51
N ARG A 453 2.72 -16.49 -8.06
CA ARG A 453 4.15 -16.65 -7.76
C ARG A 453 4.39 -17.53 -6.53
N GLY A 454 3.59 -17.38 -5.47
CA GLY A 454 3.70 -18.21 -4.27
C GLY A 454 3.38 -19.67 -4.53
N LEU A 455 2.31 -19.97 -5.28
CA LEU A 455 1.95 -21.34 -5.64
C LEU A 455 2.99 -21.99 -6.56
N ASP A 456 3.47 -21.24 -7.57
CA ASP A 456 4.50 -21.73 -8.50
C ASP A 456 5.82 -22.04 -7.79
N ALA A 457 6.24 -21.20 -6.83
CA ALA A 457 7.45 -21.42 -6.02
C ALA A 457 7.43 -22.74 -5.22
N TYR A 458 6.25 -23.25 -4.90
CA TYR A 458 6.06 -24.52 -4.18
C TYR A 458 5.71 -25.71 -5.09
N GLY A 459 5.66 -25.51 -6.40
CA GLY A 459 5.39 -26.56 -7.38
C GLY A 459 3.93 -26.74 -7.77
N HIS A 460 3.01 -25.89 -7.28
CA HIS A 460 1.59 -25.89 -7.68
C HIS A 460 1.36 -25.15 -8.99
N ARG A 461 2.14 -25.52 -10.02
CA ARG A 461 2.21 -24.82 -11.32
C ARG A 461 0.86 -24.79 -12.04
N ASP A 462 0.10 -25.88 -11.97
CA ASP A 462 -1.20 -26.00 -12.65
C ASP A 462 -2.24 -25.04 -12.05
N LEU A 463 -2.28 -24.93 -10.72
CA LEU A 463 -3.17 -24.00 -10.03
C LEU A 463 -2.74 -22.55 -10.29
N ALA A 464 -1.44 -22.26 -10.23
CA ALA A 464 -0.89 -20.95 -10.57
C ALA A 464 -1.25 -20.53 -12.00
N ALA A 465 -1.05 -21.42 -12.98
CA ALA A 465 -1.40 -21.19 -14.38
C ALA A 465 -2.91 -21.01 -14.56
N THR A 466 -3.73 -21.77 -13.82
CA THR A 466 -5.20 -21.62 -13.84
C THR A 466 -5.63 -20.24 -13.37
N ILE A 467 -5.09 -19.76 -12.24
CA ILE A 467 -5.37 -18.41 -11.71
C ILE A 467 -4.94 -17.35 -12.73
N ALA A 468 -3.73 -17.48 -13.29
CA ALA A 468 -3.19 -16.53 -14.27
C ALA A 468 -4.08 -16.45 -15.52
N ARG A 469 -4.41 -17.60 -16.13
CA ARG A 469 -5.23 -17.65 -17.36
C ARG A 469 -6.63 -17.06 -17.13
N ARG A 470 -7.27 -17.38 -15.99
CA ARG A 470 -8.59 -16.84 -15.63
C ARG A 470 -8.56 -15.33 -15.40
N TRP A 471 -7.55 -14.84 -14.69
CA TRP A 471 -7.38 -13.41 -14.45
C TRP A 471 -7.14 -12.64 -15.76
N ILE A 472 -6.21 -13.13 -16.60
CA ILE A 472 -5.95 -12.55 -17.93
C ILE A 472 -7.26 -12.52 -18.73
N ALA A 473 -7.97 -13.64 -18.86
CA ALA A 473 -9.22 -13.70 -19.61
C ALA A 473 -10.27 -12.70 -19.09
N GLY A 474 -10.42 -12.58 -17.77
CA GLY A 474 -11.32 -11.61 -17.14
C GLY A 474 -10.95 -10.16 -17.46
N ASN A 475 -9.66 -9.81 -17.37
CA ASN A 475 -9.20 -8.45 -17.72
C ASN A 475 -9.40 -8.15 -19.21
N LEU A 476 -9.07 -9.09 -20.09
CA LEU A 476 -9.26 -8.92 -21.54
C LEU A 476 -10.73 -8.78 -21.92
N ALA A 477 -11.64 -9.49 -21.24
CA ALA A 477 -13.06 -9.36 -21.46
C ALA A 477 -13.57 -7.95 -21.14
N VAL A 478 -13.21 -7.41 -19.97
CA VAL A 478 -13.55 -6.02 -19.59
C VAL A 478 -12.91 -5.03 -20.56
N TYR A 479 -11.62 -5.17 -20.85
CA TYR A 479 -10.92 -4.28 -21.77
C TYR A 479 -11.55 -4.24 -23.16
N ARG A 480 -11.99 -5.39 -23.71
CA ARG A 480 -12.69 -5.44 -25.00
C ARG A 480 -14.06 -4.76 -24.96
N GLN A 481 -14.72 -4.72 -23.81
CA GLN A 481 -16.05 -4.12 -23.66
C GLN A 481 -15.97 -2.61 -23.40
N SER A 482 -15.05 -2.16 -22.55
CA SER A 482 -14.98 -0.76 -22.08
C SER A 482 -13.83 0.04 -22.71
N GLY A 483 -12.83 -0.63 -23.29
CA GLY A 483 -11.57 -0.02 -23.71
C GLY A 483 -10.67 0.37 -22.54
N LYS A 484 -10.94 -0.09 -21.32
CA LYS A 484 -10.22 0.33 -20.10
C LYS A 484 -9.81 -0.85 -19.24
N LEU A 485 -8.76 -0.64 -18.46
CA LEU A 485 -8.40 -1.46 -17.31
C LEU A 485 -8.76 -0.71 -16.04
N VAL A 486 -9.26 -1.46 -15.06
CA VAL A 486 -9.82 -0.90 -13.82
C VAL A 486 -9.07 -1.36 -12.58
N GLU A 487 -9.32 -0.68 -11.46
CA GLU A 487 -8.72 -0.95 -10.16
C GLU A 487 -8.92 -2.40 -9.67
N LYS A 488 -10.15 -2.93 -9.79
CA LYS A 488 -10.55 -4.25 -9.27
C LYS A 488 -11.63 -4.89 -10.14
N TYR A 489 -11.71 -6.22 -10.09
CA TYR A 489 -12.58 -7.00 -10.96
C TYR A 489 -13.52 -7.88 -10.16
N ASN A 490 -14.75 -8.06 -10.65
CA ASN A 490 -15.60 -9.11 -10.14
C ASN A 490 -15.03 -10.45 -10.63
N VAL A 491 -14.61 -11.34 -9.72
CA VAL A 491 -14.03 -12.63 -10.13
C VAL A 491 -15.08 -13.70 -10.38
N THR A 492 -16.33 -13.48 -9.96
CA THR A 492 -17.45 -14.42 -10.10
C THR A 492 -18.17 -14.32 -11.46
N ARG A 493 -18.02 -13.19 -12.15
CA ARG A 493 -18.52 -12.93 -13.52
C ARG A 493 -17.58 -11.96 -14.21
N SER A 494 -17.43 -12.03 -15.53
CA SER A 494 -16.52 -11.15 -16.29
C SER A 494 -17.05 -9.71 -16.33
N ALA A 495 -16.79 -8.96 -15.27
CA ALA A 495 -17.26 -7.60 -15.08
C ALA A 495 -16.30 -6.81 -14.19
N GLU A 496 -16.43 -5.49 -14.25
CA GLU A 496 -15.84 -4.56 -13.30
C GLU A 496 -16.25 -4.88 -11.84
N GLY A 497 -15.33 -4.64 -10.90
CA GLY A 497 -15.59 -4.76 -9.47
C GLY A 497 -16.32 -3.52 -8.91
N GLY A 498 -16.69 -3.56 -7.63
CA GLY A 498 -17.38 -2.45 -6.98
C GLY A 498 -17.35 -2.52 -5.45
N GLY A 499 -18.21 -1.75 -4.77
CA GLY A 499 -18.27 -1.71 -3.30
C GLY A 499 -17.18 -0.83 -2.67
N GLY A 500 -17.24 -0.69 -1.35
CA GLY A 500 -16.40 0.24 -0.59
C GLY A 500 -16.92 1.68 -0.56
N GLU A 501 -16.05 2.62 -0.25
CA GLU A 501 -16.41 4.02 0.04
C GLU A 501 -16.40 4.96 -1.18
N TYR A 502 -15.94 4.50 -2.34
CA TYR A 502 -15.81 5.33 -3.54
C TYR A 502 -16.07 4.52 -4.84
N PRO A 503 -16.42 5.19 -5.96
CA PRO A 503 -16.63 4.55 -7.26
C PRO A 503 -15.36 3.87 -7.80
N LEU A 504 -15.51 2.92 -8.72
CA LEU A 504 -14.39 2.27 -9.39
C LEU A 504 -13.49 3.27 -10.14
N GLN A 505 -12.18 3.04 -10.11
CA GLN A 505 -11.19 3.90 -10.77
C GLN A 505 -10.65 3.29 -12.07
N ASP A 506 -10.43 4.17 -13.06
CA ASP A 506 -9.84 3.86 -14.36
C ASP A 506 -8.32 4.01 -14.31
N GLY A 507 -7.60 3.13 -15.00
CA GLY A 507 -6.14 3.20 -15.13
C GLY A 507 -5.56 1.82 -15.41
N PHE A 508 -5.27 0.94 -14.45
CA PHE A 508 -4.94 1.25 -13.06
C PHE A 508 -3.54 0.65 -12.80
N GLY A 509 -2.63 1.40 -12.18
CA GLY A 509 -1.19 1.09 -12.08
C GLY A 509 -0.86 -0.38 -11.83
N TRP A 510 -1.36 -0.98 -10.74
CA TRP A 510 -1.11 -2.39 -10.43
C TRP A 510 -1.72 -3.39 -11.41
N THR A 511 -2.81 -3.03 -12.09
CA THR A 511 -3.61 -3.93 -12.93
C THR A 511 -2.85 -4.03 -14.24
N ASN A 512 -2.43 -2.88 -14.74
CA ASN A 512 -1.56 -2.73 -15.88
C ASN A 512 -0.25 -3.48 -15.62
N GLY A 513 0.34 -3.27 -14.43
CA GLY A 513 1.60 -3.86 -14.04
C GLY A 513 1.58 -5.38 -14.01
N VAL A 514 0.64 -5.94 -13.24
CA VAL A 514 0.47 -7.39 -13.11
C VAL A 514 0.02 -8.02 -14.42
N LEU A 515 -0.96 -7.44 -15.13
CA LEU A 515 -1.44 -7.99 -16.39
C LEU A 515 -0.31 -8.01 -17.44
N ARG A 516 0.47 -6.92 -17.56
CA ARG A 516 1.59 -6.85 -18.49
C ARG A 516 2.63 -7.94 -18.21
N LYS A 517 2.93 -8.19 -16.93
CA LYS A 517 3.85 -9.25 -16.51
C LYS A 517 3.28 -10.65 -16.76
N LEU A 518 2.00 -10.86 -16.46
CA LEU A 518 1.33 -12.15 -16.68
C LEU A 518 1.20 -12.49 -18.17
N LEU A 519 0.93 -11.51 -19.04
CA LEU A 519 0.91 -11.72 -20.49
C LEU A 519 2.28 -12.14 -21.06
N ALA A 520 3.38 -11.73 -20.42
CA ALA A 520 4.72 -12.18 -20.78
C ALA A 520 4.99 -13.61 -20.31
N LEU A 521 4.53 -13.98 -19.10
CA LEU A 521 4.70 -15.33 -18.54
C LEU A 521 3.76 -16.37 -19.18
N TYR A 522 2.58 -15.94 -19.64
CA TYR A 522 1.53 -16.80 -20.19
C TYR A 522 1.05 -16.27 -21.55
N PRO A 523 1.91 -16.23 -22.59
CA PRO A 523 1.58 -15.60 -23.87
C PRO A 523 0.36 -16.25 -24.57
N ASP A 524 0.16 -17.55 -24.41
CA ASP A 524 -0.97 -18.28 -24.99
C ASP A 524 -2.32 -17.87 -24.38
N ALA A 525 -2.31 -17.32 -23.15
CA ALA A 525 -3.52 -16.82 -22.50
C ALA A 525 -4.05 -15.54 -23.15
N ALA A 526 -3.20 -14.82 -23.91
CA ALA A 526 -3.58 -13.60 -24.62
C ALA A 526 -4.43 -13.88 -25.88
N THR A 527 -4.23 -15.05 -26.49
CA THR A 527 -4.84 -15.46 -27.76
C THR A 527 -6.00 -16.43 -27.60
N GLY A 528 -6.14 -17.05 -26.42
CA GLY A 528 -7.24 -17.96 -26.09
C GLY A 528 -8.60 -17.26 -26.17
N THR A 529 -9.38 -17.61 -27.18
CA THR A 529 -10.82 -17.35 -27.21
C THR A 529 -11.49 -18.01 -26.01
N ALA A 530 -12.61 -17.46 -25.54
CA ALA A 530 -13.43 -17.93 -24.41
C ALA A 530 -13.95 -19.40 -24.50
N ALA A 531 -13.45 -20.21 -25.44
CA ALA A 531 -13.82 -21.59 -25.68
C ALA A 531 -13.28 -22.56 -24.61
N ASP A 532 -12.18 -22.25 -23.91
CA ASP A 532 -11.67 -23.09 -22.82
C ASP A 532 -12.35 -22.81 -21.46
N ALA A 533 -13.25 -21.83 -21.39
CA ALA A 533 -14.05 -21.54 -20.20
C ALA A 533 -15.34 -22.38 -20.11
N ALA A 534 -15.56 -23.30 -21.06
CA ALA A 534 -16.73 -24.18 -21.09
C ALA A 534 -16.31 -25.66 -21.20
N ALA A 535 -15.83 -26.22 -20.08
CA ALA A 535 -16.02 -27.65 -19.81
C ALA A 535 -17.22 -27.78 -18.86
N PRO A 536 -18.25 -28.60 -19.17
CA PRO A 536 -19.49 -28.64 -18.42
C PRO A 536 -19.33 -29.42 -17.11
N ALA A 537 -20.21 -29.09 -16.17
CA ALA A 537 -20.37 -29.78 -14.90
C ALA A 537 -20.46 -31.30 -15.05
N ARG A 538 -19.77 -32.00 -14.14
CA ARG A 538 -20.32 -33.15 -13.42
C ARG A 538 -19.98 -33.04 -11.95
#